data_AF-A0A9N9EV60-F1
#
_entry.id   AF-A0A9N9EV60-F1
#
_cell.length_a   1.000
_cell.length_b   1.000
_cell.length_c   1.000
_cell.angle_alpha   90.00
_cell.angle_beta   90.00
_cell.angle_gamma   90.00
#
_symmetry.space_group_name_H-M   'P 1'
#
loop_
_entity.id
_entity.type
_entity.pdbx_description
1 polymer ?
#
loop_
_entity_poly.entity_id
_entity_poly.type
_entity_poly.pdbx_seq_one_letter_code
_entity_poly.pdbx_strand_id
1 'polypeptide(L)'
;KEALFLRDDHINALASRELSGSNFLKLITERLINPPYNFLDGPAERIVDFVTRLNDQRLLSLEEYLSYPPPYITYSPHGTSSTSSTNAVGNPPDEVTLWEDFLENVNEYMFDQEQKFQKPIFNTKFKATFEEIVRNAFNVNICMILNEVITDCEFAMRGVQGTGSPNFACHKKDDDKLIMAIEIKRYHILLGIKPDQTLPEFYKEDAKARMVIQQIYNYLSENQLKYGALSTYDNNWFVKREHKRLYISKSPSLDSTRPPILKSYAYLARLAKRDHYSLHSSIIPQIDDSQYNLRKRSHDDSDDDRYDSNSNPQLSRSQRSSFNRSSSGTSGSQQSSSKQSASKQSSSNTSGNKT
;
A
#
# COMPACT_ATOMS: atom_id res chain seq x y z
N LYS A 1 -19.93 -37.74 20.41
CA LYS A 1 -19.81 -39.20 20.20
C LYS A 1 -20.62 -39.65 18.99
N GLU A 2 -21.95 -39.57 19.03
CA GLU A 2 -22.84 -40.03 17.95
C GLU A 2 -22.68 -39.25 16.64
N ALA A 3 -22.67 -37.91 16.71
CA ALA A 3 -22.53 -37.05 15.53
C ALA A 3 -21.20 -37.24 14.76
N LEU A 4 -20.17 -37.79 15.40
CA LEU A 4 -18.86 -38.04 14.80
C LEU A 4 -18.61 -39.54 14.57
N PHE A 5 -19.60 -40.40 14.82
CA PHE A 5 -19.48 -41.86 14.71
C PHE A 5 -18.22 -42.39 15.43
N LEU A 6 -18.00 -41.92 16.66
CA LEU A 6 -16.88 -42.35 17.50
C LEU A 6 -17.34 -43.46 18.44
N ARG A 7 -16.52 -44.52 18.52
CA ARG A 7 -16.67 -45.61 19.48
C ARG A 7 -16.12 -45.21 20.85
N ASP A 8 -16.45 -45.99 21.88
CA ASP A 8 -16.03 -45.72 23.27
C ASP A 8 -14.51 -45.76 23.47
N ASP A 9 -13.81 -46.65 22.76
CA ASP A 9 -12.34 -46.70 22.74
C ASP A 9 -11.72 -45.39 22.25
N HIS A 10 -12.28 -44.76 21.21
CA HIS A 10 -11.80 -43.45 20.74
C HIS A 10 -12.00 -42.34 21.78
N ILE A 11 -13.16 -42.31 22.44
CA ILE A 11 -13.46 -41.30 23.47
C ILE A 11 -12.54 -41.48 24.67
N ASN A 12 -12.32 -42.72 25.12
CA ASN A 12 -11.43 -43.03 26.23
C ASN A 12 -9.97 -42.69 25.91
N ALA A 13 -9.52 -42.93 24.67
CA ALA A 13 -8.17 -42.56 24.23
C ALA A 13 -7.94 -41.05 24.25
N LEU A 14 -8.95 -40.23 23.90
CA LEU A 14 -8.86 -38.77 24.01
C LEU A 14 -8.90 -38.32 25.49
N ALA A 15 -9.83 -38.88 26.29
CA ALA A 15 -10.03 -38.48 27.67
C ALA A 15 -8.84 -38.82 28.59
N SER A 16 -8.25 -40.00 28.41
CA SER A 16 -7.09 -40.48 29.19
C SER A 16 -5.82 -39.66 28.98
N ARG A 17 -5.81 -38.73 28.01
CA ARG A 17 -4.65 -37.89 27.67
C ARG A 17 -4.72 -36.49 28.25
N GLU A 18 -5.77 -36.18 29.02
CA GLU A 18 -5.96 -34.87 29.66
C GLU A 18 -5.76 -33.71 28.67
N LEU A 19 -6.26 -33.89 27.44
CA LEU A 19 -6.15 -32.89 26.38
C LEU A 19 -6.84 -31.59 26.81
N SER A 20 -6.06 -30.54 27.04
CA SER A 20 -6.62 -29.20 27.19
C SER A 20 -7.38 -28.79 25.93
N GLY A 21 -8.37 -27.91 26.06
CA GLY A 21 -9.12 -27.40 24.90
C GLY A 21 -8.20 -26.82 23.82
N SER A 22 -7.15 -26.10 24.21
CA SER A 22 -6.15 -25.55 23.28
C SER A 22 -5.35 -26.63 22.54
N ASN A 23 -5.08 -27.78 23.18
CA ASN A 23 -4.38 -28.90 22.54
C ASN A 23 -5.31 -29.72 21.66
N PHE A 24 -6.58 -29.84 22.04
CA PHE A 24 -7.62 -30.45 21.21
C PHE A 24 -7.79 -29.72 19.88
N LEU A 25 -7.81 -28.38 19.91
CA LEU A 25 -7.91 -27.54 18.70
C LEU A 25 -6.68 -27.61 17.76
N LYS A 26 -5.60 -28.27 18.19
CA LYS A 26 -4.37 -28.49 17.42
C LYS A 26 -4.22 -29.93 16.92
N LEU A 27 -5.25 -30.76 17.06
CA LEU A 27 -5.20 -32.14 16.56
C LEU A 27 -5.19 -32.15 15.03
N ILE A 28 -4.27 -32.92 14.47
CA ILE A 28 -4.13 -33.18 13.04
C ILE A 28 -4.24 -34.68 12.78
N THR A 29 -4.55 -35.06 11.54
CA THR A 29 -4.80 -36.46 11.14
C THR A 29 -3.63 -37.37 11.52
N GLU A 30 -2.40 -36.94 11.21
CA GLU A 30 -1.18 -37.68 11.54
C GLU A 30 -1.04 -37.96 13.04
N ARG A 31 -1.39 -36.99 13.89
CA ARG A 31 -1.29 -37.15 15.34
C ARG A 31 -2.31 -38.16 15.87
N LEU A 32 -3.49 -38.24 15.25
CA LEU A 32 -4.55 -39.16 15.66
C LEU A 32 -4.31 -40.59 15.16
N ILE A 33 -3.71 -40.75 13.98
CA ILE A 33 -3.40 -42.08 13.42
C ILE A 33 -2.22 -42.73 14.15
N ASN A 34 -1.23 -41.93 14.56
CA ASN A 34 -0.05 -42.45 15.24
C ASN A 34 -0.26 -42.63 16.74
N PRO A 35 0.65 -43.38 17.42
CA PRO A 35 0.71 -43.37 18.87
C PRO A 35 0.78 -41.93 19.41
N PRO A 36 0.05 -41.61 20.47
CA PRO A 36 -0.64 -42.54 21.36
C PRO A 36 -2.09 -42.93 20.98
N TYR A 37 -2.69 -42.29 19.97
CA TYR A 37 -4.12 -42.39 19.73
C TYR A 37 -4.48 -43.61 18.89
N ASN A 38 -3.66 -43.94 17.88
CA ASN A 38 -3.81 -45.13 17.03
C ASN A 38 -5.21 -45.24 16.39
N PHE A 39 -5.80 -44.12 15.96
CA PHE A 39 -7.09 -44.12 15.28
C PHE A 39 -6.97 -44.59 13.84
N LEU A 40 -8.02 -45.23 13.33
CA LEU A 40 -8.16 -45.46 11.90
C LEU A 40 -8.43 -44.12 11.18
N ASP A 41 -8.15 -44.06 9.87
CA ASP A 41 -8.27 -42.85 9.06
C ASP A 41 -9.64 -42.17 9.20
N GLY A 42 -10.74 -42.94 9.07
CA GLY A 42 -12.09 -42.37 9.13
C GLY A 42 -12.41 -41.61 10.42
N PRO A 43 -12.25 -42.22 11.62
CA PRO A 43 -12.36 -41.50 12.89
C PRO A 43 -11.42 -40.29 13.03
N ALA A 44 -10.16 -40.42 12.57
CA ALA A 44 -9.18 -39.34 12.62
C ALA A 44 -9.64 -38.14 11.77
N GLU A 45 -10.05 -38.38 10.52
CA GLU A 45 -10.57 -37.37 9.61
C GLU A 45 -11.80 -36.66 10.17
N ARG A 46 -12.78 -37.39 10.74
CA ARG A 46 -13.98 -36.78 11.32
C ARG A 46 -13.68 -35.87 12.52
N ILE A 47 -12.70 -36.25 13.34
CA ILE A 47 -12.26 -35.41 14.46
C ILE A 47 -11.56 -34.15 13.93
N VAL A 48 -10.68 -34.29 12.94
CA VAL A 48 -9.98 -33.15 12.34
C VAL A 48 -10.94 -32.21 11.61
N ASP A 49 -11.94 -32.74 10.90
CA ASP A 49 -13.02 -31.93 10.32
C ASP A 49 -13.78 -31.15 11.39
N PHE A 50 -14.14 -31.81 12.50
CA PHE A 50 -14.82 -31.15 13.61
C PHE A 50 -13.95 -30.08 14.28
N VAL A 51 -12.66 -30.35 14.51
CA VAL A 51 -11.69 -29.37 15.02
C VAL A 51 -11.55 -28.19 14.07
N THR A 52 -11.53 -28.46 12.75
CA THR A 52 -11.48 -27.42 11.72
C THR A 52 -12.72 -26.53 11.80
N ARG A 53 -13.92 -27.11 11.86
CA ARG A 53 -15.17 -26.35 12.03
C ARG A 53 -15.22 -25.55 13.33
N LEU A 54 -14.72 -26.09 14.44
CA LEU A 54 -14.64 -25.35 15.70
C LEU A 54 -13.66 -24.18 15.61
N ASN A 55 -12.49 -24.40 14.98
CA ASN A 55 -11.51 -23.34 14.76
C ASN A 55 -12.05 -22.26 13.81
N ASP A 56 -12.84 -22.63 12.81
CA ASP A 56 -13.47 -21.66 11.90
C ASP A 56 -14.60 -20.86 12.58
N GLN A 57 -15.15 -21.34 13.70
CA GLN A 57 -16.10 -20.59 14.54
C GLN A 57 -15.43 -19.68 15.58
N ARG A 58 -14.13 -19.83 15.78
CA ARG A 58 -13.40 -19.07 16.79
C ARG A 58 -13.32 -17.59 16.39
N LEU A 59 -13.73 -16.72 17.30
CA LEU A 59 -13.47 -15.29 17.14
C LEU A 59 -12.01 -14.96 17.51
N LEU A 60 -11.38 -14.18 16.66
CA LEU A 60 -9.98 -13.78 16.69
C LEU A 60 -9.82 -12.42 17.35
N SER A 61 -8.71 -12.19 18.05
CA SER A 61 -8.24 -10.83 18.32
C SER A 61 -7.86 -10.10 17.02
N LEU A 62 -7.75 -8.76 17.05
CA LEU A 62 -7.25 -8.03 15.88
C LEU A 62 -5.85 -8.51 15.48
N GLU A 63 -4.98 -8.76 16.46
CA GLU A 63 -3.62 -9.25 16.23
C GLU A 63 -3.62 -10.59 15.47
N GLU A 64 -4.46 -11.54 15.90
CA GLU A 64 -4.63 -12.82 15.22
C GLU A 64 -5.22 -12.65 13.82
N TYR A 65 -6.23 -11.78 13.64
CA TYR A 65 -6.84 -11.50 12.35
C TYR A 65 -5.81 -10.95 11.34
N LEU A 66 -5.02 -9.97 11.75
CA LEU A 66 -3.98 -9.34 10.93
C LEU A 66 -2.78 -10.26 10.67
N SER A 67 -2.67 -11.39 11.38
CA SER A 67 -1.63 -12.39 11.17
C SER A 67 -1.90 -13.35 10.02
N TYR A 68 -3.13 -13.37 9.48
CA TYR A 68 -3.47 -14.23 8.35
C TYR A 68 -2.77 -13.75 7.07
N PRO A 69 -2.05 -14.64 6.38
CA PRO A 69 -1.39 -14.28 5.13
C PRO A 69 -2.42 -14.20 3.99
N PRO A 70 -2.41 -13.13 3.18
CA PRO A 70 -3.14 -13.10 1.93
C PRO A 70 -2.66 -14.23 1.00
N PRO A 71 -3.53 -14.83 0.17
CA PRO A 71 -3.13 -15.90 -0.73
C PRO A 71 -2.31 -15.35 -1.90
N TYR A 72 -1.33 -16.11 -2.38
CA TYR A 72 -0.69 -15.83 -3.66
C TYR A 72 -1.71 -15.86 -4.82
N ILE A 73 -1.47 -15.05 -5.86
CA ILE A 73 -2.24 -15.09 -7.10
C ILE A 73 -1.48 -15.82 -8.20
N THR A 74 -2.21 -16.39 -9.16
CA THR A 74 -1.58 -17.03 -10.32
C THR A 74 -1.34 -16.00 -11.43
N TYR A 75 -0.15 -15.96 -12.00
CA TYR A 75 0.14 -15.15 -13.19
C TYR A 75 0.00 -15.99 -14.45
N SER A 76 -0.77 -15.51 -15.42
CA SER A 76 -0.92 -16.20 -16.69
C SER A 76 0.34 -16.05 -17.55
N PRO A 77 0.84 -17.12 -18.19
CA PRO A 77 1.92 -17.01 -19.19
C PRO A 77 1.48 -16.22 -20.44
N HIS A 78 0.17 -16.06 -20.65
CA HIS A 78 -0.43 -15.23 -21.70
C HIS A 78 -0.76 -13.82 -21.21
N GLY A 79 -0.36 -13.46 -20.00
CA GLY A 79 -0.53 -12.12 -19.45
C GLY A 79 0.29 -11.11 -20.25
N THR A 80 -0.15 -9.86 -20.23
CA THR A 80 0.56 -8.77 -20.87
C THR A 80 1.95 -8.61 -20.24
N SER A 81 2.99 -8.90 -21.02
CA SER A 81 4.39 -8.67 -20.66
C SER A 81 4.82 -7.22 -20.85
N SER A 82 3.95 -6.37 -21.41
CA SER A 82 4.23 -4.95 -21.61
C SER A 82 4.67 -4.34 -20.29
N THR A 83 5.88 -3.80 -20.26
CA THR A 83 6.41 -3.10 -19.09
C THR A 83 6.19 -1.59 -19.16
N SER A 84 5.33 -1.15 -20.09
CA SER A 84 4.94 0.25 -20.17
C SER A 84 4.27 0.67 -18.86
N SER A 85 4.79 1.76 -18.29
CA SER A 85 4.21 2.48 -17.17
C SER A 85 3.98 3.92 -17.65
N THR A 86 2.94 4.57 -17.15
CA THR A 86 2.74 6.00 -17.40
C THR A 86 3.97 6.75 -16.89
N ASN A 87 4.49 7.67 -17.71
CA ASN A 87 5.60 8.53 -17.31
C ASN A 87 5.17 9.37 -16.11
N ALA A 88 5.96 9.33 -15.03
CA ALA A 88 5.75 10.24 -13.91
C ALA A 88 6.18 11.65 -14.34
N VAL A 89 5.25 12.59 -14.32
CA VAL A 89 5.52 14.02 -14.53
C VAL A 89 5.76 14.65 -13.17
N GLY A 90 6.89 15.35 -12.97
CA GLY A 90 7.26 15.98 -11.70
C GLY A 90 8.74 15.81 -11.37
N ASN A 91 9.18 16.32 -10.22
CA ASN A 91 10.56 16.15 -9.77
C ASN A 91 10.70 14.85 -8.98
N PRO A 92 11.76 14.04 -9.20
CA PRO A 92 12.02 12.87 -8.38
C PRO A 92 12.38 13.29 -6.94
N PRO A 93 12.36 12.35 -5.97
CA PRO A 93 12.99 12.59 -4.67
C PRO A 93 14.48 12.88 -4.85
N ASP A 94 15.03 13.74 -3.98
CA ASP A 94 16.47 14.04 -3.95
C ASP A 94 17.26 12.82 -3.45
N GLU A 95 16.65 12.02 -2.58
CA GLU A 95 17.27 10.86 -1.95
C GLU A 95 16.23 9.74 -1.76
N VAL A 96 16.65 8.51 -2.08
CA VAL A 96 15.89 7.28 -1.81
C VAL A 96 16.74 6.36 -0.94
N THR A 97 16.25 6.08 0.27
CA THR A 97 16.98 5.36 1.31
C THR A 97 16.13 4.24 1.90
N LEU A 98 16.78 3.24 2.50
CA LEU A 98 16.11 2.13 3.17
C LEU A 98 15.40 2.61 4.44
N TRP A 99 14.15 2.20 4.62
CA TRP A 99 13.44 2.32 5.89
C TRP A 99 13.72 1.07 6.73
N GLU A 100 14.85 1.06 7.45
CA GLU A 100 15.41 -0.14 8.10
C GLU A 100 14.53 -0.70 9.21
N ASP A 101 14.01 0.18 10.07
CA ASP A 101 13.29 -0.17 11.30
C ASP A 101 11.80 -0.46 11.07
N PHE A 102 11.25 -0.22 9.87
CA PHE A 102 9.80 -0.36 9.63
C PHE A 102 9.27 -1.75 10.00
N LEU A 103 9.89 -2.82 9.51
CA LEU A 103 9.40 -4.19 9.74
C LEU A 103 9.58 -4.64 11.20
N GLU A 104 10.63 -4.17 11.87
CA GLU A 104 10.85 -4.40 13.29
C GLU A 104 9.79 -3.70 14.13
N ASN A 105 9.53 -2.42 13.85
CA ASN A 105 8.47 -1.65 14.49
C ASN A 105 7.08 -2.30 14.31
N VAL A 106 6.78 -2.88 13.14
CA VAL A 106 5.52 -3.62 12.93
C VAL A 106 5.46 -4.86 13.81
N ASN A 107 6.58 -5.58 13.97
CA ASN A 107 6.62 -6.77 14.83
C ASN A 107 6.40 -6.43 16.29
N GLU A 108 6.98 -5.33 16.78
CA GLU A 108 6.87 -4.86 18.16
C GLU A 108 5.51 -4.25 18.48
N TYR A 109 4.84 -3.68 17.49
CA TYR A 109 3.52 -3.07 17.68
C TYR A 109 2.45 -4.12 17.97
N MET A 110 1.70 -3.95 19.06
CA MET A 110 0.60 -4.85 19.43
C MET A 110 -0.74 -4.14 19.24
N PHE A 111 -1.67 -4.78 18.53
CA PHE A 111 -3.05 -4.32 18.46
C PHE A 111 -3.86 -4.89 19.63
N ASP A 112 -4.18 -4.04 20.60
CA ASP A 112 -4.81 -4.39 21.89
C ASP A 112 -6.34 -4.17 21.91
N GLN A 113 -6.97 -4.11 20.74
CA GLN A 113 -8.41 -3.94 20.65
C GLN A 113 -9.17 -5.16 21.19
N GLU A 114 -10.17 -4.91 22.03
CA GLU A 114 -10.96 -5.98 22.65
C GLU A 114 -11.92 -6.67 21.69
N GLN A 115 -12.32 -5.97 20.62
CA GLN A 115 -13.24 -6.50 19.61
C GLN A 115 -12.69 -7.79 19.00
N LYS A 116 -13.60 -8.74 18.78
CA LYS A 116 -13.28 -10.04 18.20
C LYS A 116 -13.86 -10.18 16.80
N PHE A 117 -13.14 -10.86 15.93
CA PHE A 117 -13.42 -10.93 14.49
C PHE A 117 -13.55 -12.37 14.03
N GLN A 118 -14.37 -12.60 13.01
CA GLN A 118 -14.33 -13.88 12.30
C GLN A 118 -13.06 -13.96 11.45
N LYS A 119 -12.65 -15.17 11.10
CA LYS A 119 -11.50 -15.41 10.22
C LYS A 119 -11.69 -14.69 8.88
N PRO A 120 -10.65 -14.02 8.34
CA PRO A 120 -10.76 -13.35 7.05
C PRO A 120 -11.01 -14.34 5.93
N ILE A 121 -11.89 -13.97 5.00
CA ILE A 121 -12.24 -14.78 3.82
C ILE A 121 -11.53 -14.21 2.60
N PHE A 122 -10.48 -14.88 2.14
CA PHE A 122 -9.75 -14.48 0.95
C PHE A 122 -10.31 -15.12 -0.32
N ASN A 123 -10.14 -14.42 -1.44
CA ASN A 123 -10.42 -14.96 -2.77
C ASN A 123 -9.12 -15.43 -3.45
N THR A 124 -9.05 -16.73 -3.72
CA THR A 124 -7.90 -17.39 -4.34
C THR A 124 -8.03 -17.55 -5.87
N LYS A 125 -9.14 -17.10 -6.46
CA LYS A 125 -9.47 -17.36 -7.87
C LYS A 125 -8.84 -16.35 -8.85
N PHE A 126 -8.04 -15.41 -8.36
CA PHE A 126 -7.42 -14.41 -9.21
C PHE A 126 -6.32 -15.01 -10.09
N LYS A 127 -6.48 -14.81 -11.40
CA LYS A 127 -5.47 -15.12 -12.42
C LYS A 127 -5.05 -13.84 -13.13
N ALA A 128 -3.92 -13.28 -12.74
CA ALA A 128 -3.40 -12.03 -13.27
C ALA A 128 -2.98 -12.16 -14.73
N THR A 129 -3.69 -11.43 -15.60
CA THR A 129 -3.37 -11.27 -17.03
C THR A 129 -2.95 -9.84 -17.36
N PHE A 130 -3.40 -8.86 -16.60
CA PHE A 130 -3.03 -7.44 -16.69
C PHE A 130 -3.23 -6.74 -15.34
N GLU A 131 -2.87 -5.46 -15.26
CA GLU A 131 -2.74 -4.71 -13.99
C GLU A 131 -4.04 -4.61 -13.20
N GLU A 132 -5.17 -4.49 -13.88
CA GLU A 132 -6.48 -4.39 -13.23
C GLU A 132 -6.82 -5.64 -12.41
N ILE A 133 -6.40 -6.82 -12.83
CA ILE A 133 -6.64 -8.05 -12.06
C ILE A 133 -5.80 -8.04 -10.78
N VAL A 134 -4.57 -7.54 -10.83
CA VAL A 134 -3.71 -7.37 -9.65
C VAL A 134 -4.34 -6.35 -8.70
N ARG A 135 -4.84 -5.23 -9.24
CA ARG A 135 -5.58 -4.20 -8.48
C ARG A 135 -6.82 -4.80 -7.82
N ASN A 136 -7.61 -5.60 -8.52
CA ASN A 136 -8.80 -6.26 -7.96
C ASN A 136 -8.43 -7.28 -6.88
N ALA A 137 -7.36 -8.07 -7.08
CA ALA A 137 -6.86 -8.98 -6.06
C ALA A 137 -6.44 -8.23 -4.79
N PHE A 138 -5.71 -7.13 -4.95
CA PHE A 138 -5.31 -6.26 -3.84
C PHE A 138 -6.54 -5.67 -3.12
N ASN A 139 -7.52 -5.17 -3.86
CA ASN A 139 -8.75 -4.63 -3.27
C ASN A 139 -9.45 -5.67 -2.38
N VAL A 140 -9.68 -6.87 -2.93
CA VAL A 140 -10.46 -7.92 -2.27
C VAL A 140 -9.69 -8.55 -1.10
N ASN A 141 -8.42 -8.88 -1.28
CA ASN A 141 -7.66 -9.64 -0.28
C ASN A 141 -6.91 -8.76 0.72
N ILE A 142 -6.77 -7.46 0.47
CA ILE A 142 -6.08 -6.52 1.36
C ILE A 142 -7.03 -5.40 1.81
N CYS A 143 -7.50 -4.55 0.90
CA CYS A 143 -8.28 -3.36 1.29
C CYS A 143 -9.59 -3.70 2.00
N MET A 144 -10.40 -4.60 1.43
CA MET A 144 -11.67 -5.02 2.02
C MET A 144 -11.46 -5.72 3.36
N ILE A 145 -10.50 -6.65 3.43
CA ILE A 145 -10.12 -7.35 4.66
C ILE A 145 -9.70 -6.38 5.77
N LEU A 146 -8.93 -5.33 5.44
CA LEU A 146 -8.55 -4.29 6.39
C LEU A 146 -9.73 -3.40 6.77
N ASN A 147 -10.62 -3.04 5.84
CA ASN A 147 -11.79 -2.21 6.10
C ASN A 147 -12.80 -2.86 7.06
N GLU A 148 -12.81 -4.19 7.17
CA GLU A 148 -13.63 -4.93 8.13
C GLU A 148 -13.20 -4.71 9.58
N VAL A 149 -11.90 -4.46 9.81
CA VAL A 149 -11.31 -4.49 11.16
C VAL A 149 -10.65 -3.17 11.58
N ILE A 150 -10.19 -2.38 10.61
CA ILE A 150 -9.70 -1.01 10.83
C ILE A 150 -10.87 -0.05 10.60
N THR A 151 -11.64 0.17 11.65
CA THR A 151 -12.95 0.84 11.54
C THR A 151 -12.85 2.35 11.36
N ASP A 152 -11.72 2.95 11.73
CA ASP A 152 -11.49 4.40 11.74
C ASP A 152 -10.82 4.96 10.48
N CYS A 153 -10.39 4.07 9.59
CA CYS A 153 -9.84 4.41 8.28
C CYS A 153 -10.57 3.63 7.17
N GLU A 154 -10.46 4.10 5.94
CA GLU A 154 -11.03 3.44 4.76
C GLU A 154 -10.00 3.36 3.65
N PHE A 155 -9.68 2.14 3.25
CA PHE A 155 -8.87 1.81 2.07
C PHE A 155 -9.79 1.65 0.87
N ALA A 156 -9.68 2.52 -0.12
CA ALA A 156 -10.58 2.52 -1.26
C ALA A 156 -9.90 3.00 -2.55
N MET A 157 -10.48 2.62 -3.69
CA MET A 157 -10.15 3.20 -4.98
C MET A 157 -10.81 4.58 -5.07
N ARG A 158 -10.09 5.61 -4.62
CA ARG A 158 -10.53 7.00 -4.68
C ARG A 158 -9.50 7.83 -5.43
N GLY A 159 -9.98 8.70 -6.31
CA GLY A 159 -9.14 9.75 -6.89
C GLY A 159 -8.64 10.68 -5.78
N VAL A 160 -7.43 11.18 -5.93
CA VAL A 160 -6.85 12.18 -5.04
C VAL A 160 -6.70 13.50 -5.80
N GLN A 161 -6.52 14.61 -5.08
CA GLN A 161 -6.23 15.89 -5.72
C GLN A 161 -4.81 15.87 -6.31
N GLY A 162 -4.58 16.55 -7.43
CA GLY A 162 -3.26 16.65 -8.06
C GLY A 162 -3.17 16.02 -9.45
N THR A 163 -1.95 15.80 -9.92
CA THR A 163 -1.66 15.16 -11.19
C THR A 163 -1.56 13.64 -11.03
N GLY A 164 -2.46 12.94 -11.71
CA GLY A 164 -2.57 11.47 -11.64
C GLY A 164 -3.51 10.99 -10.54
N SER A 165 -3.59 9.67 -10.38
CA SER A 165 -4.46 9.01 -9.40
C SER A 165 -3.75 7.77 -8.88
N PRO A 166 -3.45 7.66 -7.58
CA PRO A 166 -3.01 6.40 -7.01
C PRO A 166 -4.11 5.37 -7.21
N ASN A 167 -3.74 4.10 -7.30
CA ASN A 167 -4.72 3.03 -7.46
C ASN A 167 -5.64 2.87 -6.24
N PHE A 168 -5.08 3.05 -5.04
CA PHE A 168 -5.83 3.10 -3.80
C PHE A 168 -5.35 4.25 -2.93
N ALA A 169 -6.22 4.66 -2.02
CA ALA A 169 -5.94 5.65 -1.01
C ALA A 169 -6.54 5.21 0.33
N CYS A 170 -5.95 5.67 1.42
CA CYS A 170 -6.52 5.51 2.76
C CYS A 170 -6.98 6.88 3.27
N HIS A 171 -8.21 6.93 3.76
CA HIS A 171 -8.82 8.13 4.34
C HIS A 171 -9.19 7.86 5.79
N LYS A 172 -9.16 8.89 6.64
CA LYS A 172 -9.83 8.79 7.93
C LYS A 172 -11.34 8.92 7.71
N LYS A 173 -12.14 8.15 8.45
CA LYS A 173 -13.61 8.20 8.27
C LYS A 173 -14.29 9.38 8.97
N ASP A 174 -13.66 9.96 9.98
CA ASP A 174 -14.23 11.05 10.78
C ASP A 174 -14.26 12.38 10.02
N ASP A 175 -13.19 12.70 9.29
CA ASP A 175 -13.04 13.95 8.55
C ASP A 175 -12.82 13.78 7.04
N ASP A 176 -12.95 12.54 6.53
CA ASP A 176 -12.68 12.14 5.14
C ASP A 176 -11.29 12.56 4.62
N LYS A 177 -10.32 12.72 5.52
CA LYS A 177 -8.99 13.22 5.16
C LYS A 177 -8.13 12.12 4.57
N LEU A 178 -7.57 12.38 3.39
CA LEU A 178 -6.55 11.53 2.77
C LEU A 178 -5.28 11.48 3.66
N ILE A 179 -4.85 10.27 4.01
CA ILE A 179 -3.69 10.04 4.88
C ILE A 179 -2.59 9.19 4.24
N MET A 180 -2.92 8.42 3.19
CA MET A 180 -1.98 7.51 2.54
C MET A 180 -2.35 7.26 1.09
N ALA A 181 -1.36 7.14 0.22
CA ALA A 181 -1.53 6.71 -1.17
C ALA A 181 -0.89 5.33 -1.40
N ILE A 182 -1.52 4.50 -2.23
CA ILE A 182 -1.04 3.16 -2.56
C ILE A 182 -1.05 2.99 -4.08
N GLU A 183 0.12 2.66 -4.63
CA GLU A 183 0.30 2.38 -6.05
C GLU A 183 0.48 0.88 -6.28
N ILE A 184 -0.27 0.34 -7.23
CA ILE A 184 -0.20 -1.06 -7.65
C ILE A 184 0.51 -1.13 -9.00
N LYS A 185 1.48 -2.04 -9.10
CA LYS A 185 2.13 -2.38 -10.36
C LYS A 185 2.01 -3.87 -10.62
N ARG A 186 2.18 -4.27 -11.87
CA ARG A 186 2.37 -5.69 -12.20
C ARG A 186 3.73 -6.15 -11.73
N TYR A 187 3.81 -7.40 -11.27
CA TYR A 187 5.04 -8.03 -10.82
C TYR A 187 6.22 -7.88 -11.81
N HIS A 188 5.96 -8.05 -13.12
CA HIS A 188 6.96 -7.89 -14.18
C HIS A 188 7.65 -6.51 -14.25
N ILE A 189 7.04 -5.45 -13.70
CA ILE A 189 7.63 -4.10 -13.69
C ILE A 189 8.85 -4.03 -12.76
N LEU A 190 8.84 -4.82 -11.68
CA LEU A 190 9.85 -4.82 -10.63
C LEU A 190 10.51 -6.20 -10.44
N LEU A 191 10.38 -7.08 -11.44
CA LEU A 191 10.95 -8.43 -11.44
C LEU A 191 12.48 -8.44 -11.33
N GLY A 192 13.13 -7.36 -11.74
CA GLY A 192 14.59 -7.23 -11.75
C GLY A 192 15.24 -7.08 -10.38
N ILE A 193 14.45 -6.98 -9.31
CA ILE A 193 14.98 -6.90 -7.94
C ILE A 193 15.57 -8.27 -7.57
N LYS A 194 16.87 -8.30 -7.33
CA LYS A 194 17.58 -9.52 -6.91
C LYS A 194 17.18 -9.91 -5.48
N PRO A 195 17.28 -11.20 -5.08
CA PRO A 195 16.88 -11.66 -3.75
C PRO A 195 17.52 -10.91 -2.58
N ASP A 196 18.75 -10.43 -2.76
CA ASP A 196 19.54 -9.68 -1.77
C ASP A 196 19.45 -8.15 -1.94
N GLN A 197 18.82 -7.67 -3.01
CA GLN A 197 18.72 -6.26 -3.35
C GLN A 197 17.42 -5.65 -2.83
N THR A 198 17.52 -4.45 -2.26
CA THR A 198 16.38 -3.65 -1.83
C THR A 198 15.88 -2.74 -2.96
N LEU A 199 14.61 -2.30 -2.87
CA LEU A 199 14.07 -1.37 -3.87
C LEU A 199 14.83 -0.02 -3.94
N PRO A 200 15.32 0.57 -2.83
CA PRO A 200 16.25 1.70 -2.87
C PRO A 200 17.56 1.47 -3.65
N GLU A 201 18.14 0.27 -3.56
CA GLU A 201 19.34 -0.07 -4.34
C GLU A 201 18.99 -0.26 -5.81
N PHE A 202 17.90 -0.97 -6.09
CA PHE A 202 17.39 -1.18 -7.44
C PHE A 202 17.07 0.15 -8.16
N TYR A 203 16.53 1.14 -7.44
CA TYR A 203 16.27 2.49 -7.93
C TYR A 203 17.49 3.17 -8.56
N LYS A 204 18.68 2.96 -8.01
CA LYS A 204 19.93 3.59 -8.48
C LYS A 204 20.30 3.10 -9.89
N GLU A 205 19.96 1.86 -10.21
CA GLU A 205 20.40 1.18 -11.43
C GLU A 205 19.29 1.12 -12.49
N ASP A 206 18.02 1.03 -12.09
CA ASP A 206 16.91 0.71 -13.00
C ASP A 206 16.01 1.91 -13.32
N ALA A 207 15.82 2.20 -14.61
CA ALA A 207 15.01 3.31 -15.08
C ALA A 207 13.51 3.15 -14.77
N LYS A 208 12.99 1.91 -14.77
CA LYS A 208 11.58 1.65 -14.45
C LYS A 208 11.33 1.81 -12.96
N ALA A 209 12.25 1.36 -12.12
CA ALA A 209 12.21 1.61 -10.68
C ALA A 209 12.16 3.12 -10.39
N ARG A 210 12.98 3.92 -11.09
CA ARG A 210 12.93 5.39 -10.98
C ARG A 210 11.56 5.96 -11.33
N MET A 211 10.96 5.53 -12.43
CA MET A 211 9.64 5.98 -12.85
C MET A 211 8.56 5.62 -11.82
N VAL A 212 8.55 4.39 -11.32
CA VAL A 212 7.55 3.91 -10.35
C VAL A 212 7.68 4.61 -9.01
N ILE A 213 8.92 4.77 -8.52
CA ILE A 213 9.19 5.49 -7.27
C ILE A 213 8.84 6.96 -7.39
N GLN A 214 9.16 7.59 -8.52
CA GLN A 214 8.79 8.97 -8.77
C GLN A 214 7.27 9.15 -8.80
N GLN A 215 6.53 8.20 -9.36
CA GLN A 215 5.07 8.26 -9.40
C GLN A 215 4.46 8.29 -7.98
N ILE A 216 4.82 7.35 -7.10
CA ILE A 216 4.32 7.36 -5.72
C ILE A 216 4.81 8.59 -4.96
N TYR A 217 6.07 9.01 -5.15
CA TYR A 217 6.60 10.22 -4.53
C TYR A 217 5.82 11.48 -4.92
N ASN A 218 5.44 11.62 -6.20
CA ASN A 218 4.67 12.78 -6.67
C ASN A 218 3.28 12.81 -6.01
N TYR A 219 2.58 11.68 -5.92
CA TYR A 219 1.30 11.62 -5.21
C TYR A 219 1.43 12.06 -3.75
N LEU A 220 2.49 11.59 -3.07
CA LEU A 220 2.76 12.00 -1.70
C LEU A 220 3.06 13.51 -1.66
N SER A 221 3.94 14.02 -2.53
CA SER A 221 4.33 15.43 -2.59
C SER A 221 3.14 16.35 -2.76
N GLU A 222 2.36 16.14 -3.81
CA GLU A 222 1.24 16.99 -4.20
C GLU A 222 0.15 17.02 -3.13
N ASN A 223 -0.12 15.88 -2.49
CA ASN A 223 -1.11 15.75 -1.43
C ASN A 223 -0.54 16.01 -0.02
N GLN A 224 0.73 16.43 0.07
CA GLN A 224 1.44 16.70 1.33
C GLN A 224 1.39 15.51 2.32
N LEU A 225 1.46 14.29 1.78
CA LEU A 225 1.40 13.04 2.54
C LEU A 225 2.78 12.53 2.96
N LYS A 226 2.85 11.97 4.17
CA LYS A 226 4.04 11.34 4.74
C LYS A 226 4.14 9.87 4.41
N TYR A 227 3.04 9.14 4.23
CA TYR A 227 3.08 7.68 4.11
C TYR A 227 2.40 7.16 2.85
N GLY A 228 2.91 6.05 2.34
CA GLY A 228 2.35 5.37 1.18
C GLY A 228 2.80 3.91 1.09
N ALA A 229 2.33 3.23 0.05
CA ALA A 229 2.83 1.90 -0.29
C ALA A 229 2.92 1.70 -1.81
N LEU A 230 3.85 0.86 -2.22
CA LEU A 230 3.97 0.33 -3.56
C LEU A 230 3.80 -1.18 -3.49
N SER A 231 2.94 -1.75 -4.32
CA SER A 231 2.67 -3.19 -4.28
C SER A 231 2.64 -3.79 -5.68
N THR A 232 3.18 -5.01 -5.80
CA THR A 232 2.89 -5.90 -6.92
C THR A 232 1.96 -7.04 -6.52
N TYR A 233 1.14 -6.81 -5.50
CA TYR A 233 0.42 -7.81 -4.73
C TYR A 233 1.34 -8.71 -3.90
N ASP A 234 2.21 -9.50 -4.55
CA ASP A 234 3.09 -10.45 -3.83
C ASP A 234 4.21 -9.74 -3.06
N ASN A 235 4.73 -8.63 -3.61
CA ASN A 235 5.71 -7.78 -2.96
C ASN A 235 5.08 -6.45 -2.55
N ASN A 236 5.45 -5.95 -1.38
CA ASN A 236 4.86 -4.76 -0.76
C ASN A 236 5.97 -3.92 -0.13
N TRP A 237 6.24 -2.75 -0.70
CA TRP A 237 7.19 -1.79 -0.16
C TRP A 237 6.42 -0.64 0.50
N PHE A 238 6.69 -0.39 1.78
CA PHE A 238 6.07 0.69 2.53
C PHE A 238 6.98 1.90 2.48
N VAL A 239 6.39 3.08 2.28
CA VAL A 239 7.16 4.31 2.06
C VAL A 239 6.83 5.38 3.08
N LYS A 240 7.86 6.14 3.48
CA LYS A 240 7.78 7.33 4.31
C LYS A 240 8.49 8.48 3.60
N ARG A 241 7.82 9.62 3.47
CA ARG A 241 8.36 10.83 2.85
C ARG A 241 8.64 11.89 3.90
N GLU A 242 9.88 12.35 3.92
CA GLU A 242 10.29 13.53 4.68
C GLU A 242 10.76 14.60 3.70
N HIS A 243 9.84 15.52 3.36
CA HIS A 243 10.07 16.58 2.39
C HIS A 243 10.52 16.03 1.02
N LYS A 244 11.83 16.09 0.70
CA LYS A 244 12.43 15.62 -0.56
C LYS A 244 13.09 14.24 -0.47
N ARG A 245 13.10 13.63 0.71
CA ARG A 245 13.62 12.28 0.94
C ARG A 245 12.50 11.27 0.95
N LEU A 246 12.74 10.10 0.37
CA LEU A 246 11.84 8.97 0.41
C LEU A 246 12.54 7.76 1.04
N TYR A 247 11.99 7.29 2.15
CA TYR A 247 12.37 6.03 2.78
C TYR A 247 11.47 4.92 2.26
N ILE A 248 12.05 3.78 1.90
CA ILE A 248 11.32 2.62 1.39
C ILE A 248 11.75 1.39 2.19
N SER A 249 10.80 0.63 2.75
CA SER A 249 11.08 -0.59 3.51
C SER A 249 11.62 -1.72 2.63
N LYS A 250 12.14 -2.79 3.25
CA LYS A 250 12.19 -4.10 2.58
C LYS A 250 10.76 -4.59 2.31
N SER A 251 10.61 -5.45 1.30
CA SER A 251 9.34 -6.15 1.09
C SER A 251 9.26 -7.37 1.99
N PRO A 252 8.32 -7.46 2.95
CA PRO A 252 8.01 -8.72 3.60
C PRO A 252 7.43 -9.71 2.57
N SER A 253 7.70 -11.01 2.79
CA SER A 253 7.05 -12.07 2.01
C SER A 253 5.53 -12.05 2.25
N LEU A 254 4.74 -12.42 1.25
CA LEU A 254 3.28 -12.44 1.35
C LEU A 254 2.79 -13.39 2.47
N ASP A 255 3.51 -14.49 2.67
CA ASP A 255 3.29 -15.51 3.71
C ASP A 255 4.10 -15.30 4.99
N SER A 256 4.77 -14.14 5.13
CA SER A 256 5.54 -13.80 6.32
C SER A 256 4.65 -13.78 7.56
N THR A 257 5.12 -14.41 8.64
CA THR A 257 4.51 -14.30 9.97
C THR A 257 5.12 -13.19 10.81
N ARG A 258 6.23 -12.58 10.36
CA ARG A 258 7.01 -11.58 11.11
C ARG A 258 7.72 -10.55 10.21
N PRO A 259 7.08 -9.43 9.84
CA PRO A 259 5.69 -9.09 10.10
C PRO A 259 4.73 -9.63 9.03
N PRO A 260 3.47 -9.91 9.38
CA PRO A 260 2.39 -10.18 8.42
C PRO A 260 2.06 -8.96 7.56
N ILE A 261 1.60 -9.19 6.32
CA ILE A 261 1.26 -8.11 5.38
C ILE A 261 0.09 -7.26 5.87
N LEU A 262 -1.00 -7.89 6.32
CA LEU A 262 -2.17 -7.15 6.82
C LEU A 262 -1.79 -6.29 8.03
N LYS A 263 -1.00 -6.85 8.96
CA LYS A 263 -0.46 -6.11 10.11
C LYS A 263 0.38 -4.91 9.67
N SER A 264 1.21 -5.06 8.64
CA SER A 264 2.06 -3.98 8.11
C SER A 264 1.23 -2.82 7.55
N TYR A 265 0.19 -3.10 6.77
CA TYR A 265 -0.73 -2.07 6.26
C TYR A 265 -1.54 -1.41 7.39
N ALA A 266 -2.05 -2.19 8.34
CA ALA A 266 -2.76 -1.66 9.51
C ALA A 266 -1.87 -0.73 10.35
N TYR A 267 -0.62 -1.13 10.57
CA TYR A 267 0.37 -0.32 11.29
C TYR A 267 0.69 0.98 10.53
N LEU A 268 0.91 0.91 9.21
CA LEU A 268 1.16 2.11 8.41
C LEU A 268 -0.03 3.07 8.43
N ALA A 269 -1.26 2.57 8.33
CA ALA A 269 -2.46 3.40 8.46
C ALA A 269 -2.56 4.04 9.84
N ARG A 270 -2.16 3.34 10.91
CA ARG A 270 -2.09 3.90 12.26
C ARG A 270 -1.07 5.04 12.36
N LEU A 271 0.11 4.90 11.75
CA LEU A 271 1.10 5.98 11.67
C LEU A 271 0.54 7.17 10.90
N ALA A 272 -0.04 6.93 9.73
CA ALA A 272 -0.61 7.97 8.88
C ALA A 272 -1.77 8.71 9.55
N LYS A 273 -2.63 8.00 10.28
CA LYS A 273 -3.71 8.65 11.03
C LYS A 273 -3.16 9.65 12.08
N ARG A 274 -2.07 9.29 12.76
CA ARG A 274 -1.40 10.14 13.76
C ARG A 274 -0.67 11.32 13.11
N ASP A 275 0.06 11.08 12.03
CA ASP A 275 0.94 12.07 11.40
C ASP A 275 1.08 11.85 9.88
N HIS A 276 0.07 12.22 9.11
CA HIS A 276 0.10 12.09 7.64
C HIS A 276 0.80 13.26 6.95
N TYR A 277 1.18 14.32 7.65
CA TYR A 277 1.59 15.57 6.99
C TYR A 277 3.08 15.58 6.66
N SER A 278 3.43 15.94 5.43
CA SER A 278 4.80 16.21 4.98
C SER A 278 4.79 17.37 3.99
N LEU A 279 5.54 18.42 4.31
CA LEU A 279 5.57 19.67 3.55
C LEU A 279 5.90 19.41 2.07
N HIS A 280 5.10 20.00 1.16
CA HIS A 280 5.28 19.88 -0.29
C HIS A 280 6.74 20.08 -0.71
N SER A 281 7.24 19.26 -1.65
CA SER A 281 8.67 19.24 -2.03
C SER A 281 9.18 20.57 -2.59
N SER A 282 8.31 21.38 -3.19
CA SER A 282 8.64 22.71 -3.72
C SER A 282 8.70 23.83 -2.67
N ILE A 283 8.28 23.62 -1.41
CA ILE A 283 8.28 24.66 -0.38
C ILE A 283 9.55 24.54 0.46
N ILE A 284 10.36 25.60 0.53
CA ILE A 284 11.52 25.65 1.43
C ILE A 284 11.00 25.83 2.87
N PRO A 285 11.31 24.92 3.81
CA PRO A 285 10.93 25.10 5.21
C PRO A 285 11.57 26.39 5.76
N GLN A 286 10.78 27.26 6.39
CA GLN A 286 11.32 28.37 7.16
C GLN A 286 11.98 27.80 8.42
N ILE A 287 13.28 27.99 8.59
CA ILE A 287 13.97 27.70 9.85
C ILE A 287 13.55 28.79 10.83
N ASP A 288 12.84 28.42 11.89
CA ASP A 288 12.50 29.36 12.96
C ASP A 288 13.74 29.56 13.86
N ASP A 289 14.52 30.59 13.54
CA ASP A 289 15.75 31.00 14.27
C ASP A 289 15.46 31.57 15.69
N SER A 290 14.20 31.55 16.15
CA SER A 290 13.83 32.07 17.47
C SER A 290 14.42 31.27 18.65
N GLN A 291 14.92 30.05 18.45
CA GLN A 291 15.58 29.26 19.50
C GLN A 291 17.06 29.61 19.76
N TYR A 292 17.73 30.38 18.88
CA TYR A 292 19.15 30.71 19.06
C TYR A 292 19.41 32.06 19.77
N ASN A 293 18.39 32.87 20.04
CA ASN A 293 18.58 34.22 20.61
C ASN A 293 18.46 34.32 22.14
N LEU A 294 18.43 33.21 22.88
CA LEU A 294 18.32 33.22 24.36
C LEU A 294 19.64 33.03 25.12
N ARG A 295 20.80 33.04 24.44
CA ARG A 295 22.12 33.01 25.11
C ARG A 295 23.15 33.94 24.47
N LYS A 296 23.06 35.22 24.82
CA LYS A 296 24.23 36.04 25.18
C LYS A 296 23.77 37.31 25.90
N ARG A 297 23.78 37.26 27.23
CA ARG A 297 23.91 38.45 28.08
C ARG A 297 25.37 38.56 28.52
N SER A 298 25.83 39.81 28.52
CA SER A 298 26.94 40.43 29.27
C SER A 298 28.39 39.98 28.99
N HIS A 299 29.15 40.85 28.32
CA HIS A 299 30.39 41.41 28.89
C HIS A 299 30.71 42.79 28.29
N ASP A 300 30.75 43.77 29.20
CA ASP A 300 31.41 45.08 29.33
C ASP A 300 32.13 45.79 28.16
N ASP A 301 31.81 47.09 28.10
CA ASP A 301 32.66 48.29 27.98
C ASP A 301 33.88 48.28 27.07
N SER A 302 33.89 49.14 26.03
CA SER A 302 34.55 50.46 26.09
C SER A 302 34.53 51.16 24.71
N ASP A 303 34.29 52.48 24.80
CA ASP A 303 34.74 53.60 23.96
C ASP A 303 34.17 53.87 22.55
N ASP A 304 33.61 55.09 22.46
CA ASP A 304 33.69 56.13 21.41
C ASP A 304 33.57 55.69 19.93
N ASP A 305 32.65 56.22 19.14
CA ASP A 305 32.65 57.63 18.75
C ASP A 305 31.28 58.11 18.25
N ARG A 306 31.04 59.40 18.52
CA ARG A 306 29.98 60.24 17.95
C ARG A 306 30.13 60.36 16.43
N TYR A 307 29.04 60.16 15.68
CA TYR A 307 28.70 61.06 14.57
C TYR A 307 27.18 61.12 14.39
N ASP A 308 26.70 62.35 14.53
CA ASP A 308 25.35 62.84 14.26
C ASP A 308 25.15 62.98 12.74
N SER A 309 23.98 62.62 12.21
CA SER A 309 23.27 63.38 11.17
C SER A 309 21.99 62.67 10.71
N ASN A 310 20.87 63.26 11.13
CA ASN A 310 19.59 63.28 10.45
C ASN A 310 19.70 63.45 8.92
N SER A 311 18.92 62.68 8.17
CA SER A 311 18.01 63.26 7.16
C SER A 311 17.13 62.19 6.52
N ASN A 312 15.84 62.24 6.85
CA ASN A 312 14.76 61.82 5.97
C ASN A 312 14.15 63.12 5.40
N PRO A 313 13.84 63.20 4.10
CA PRO A 313 12.51 63.69 3.78
C PRO A 313 11.80 62.90 2.68
N GLN A 314 10.50 62.85 2.89
CA GLN A 314 9.43 62.35 2.06
C GLN A 314 9.30 62.98 0.65
N LEU A 315 8.57 62.22 -0.19
CA LEU A 315 7.57 62.65 -1.19
C LEU A 315 8.06 63.28 -2.51
N SER A 316 7.82 62.54 -3.61
CA SER A 316 7.06 63.13 -4.73
C SER A 316 6.32 62.07 -5.55
N ARG A 317 5.13 62.48 -5.99
CA ARG A 317 3.98 61.77 -6.53
C ARG A 317 3.87 62.10 -8.03
N SER A 318 3.59 61.12 -8.89
CA SER A 318 2.90 61.30 -10.19
C SER A 318 2.58 59.92 -10.78
N GLN A 319 1.35 59.40 -10.75
CA GLN A 319 0.20 59.71 -11.62
C GLN A 319 0.53 59.95 -13.10
N ARG A 320 0.15 58.98 -13.96
CA ARG A 320 -0.71 59.15 -15.17
C ARG A 320 -0.92 57.79 -15.87
N SER A 321 -2.15 57.24 -15.86
CA SER A 321 -3.20 57.34 -16.90
C SER A 321 -2.96 56.36 -18.07
N SER A 322 -3.63 55.20 -18.13
CA SER A 322 -4.97 54.95 -18.73
C SER A 322 -5.01 55.11 -20.26
N PHE A 323 -5.40 54.06 -21.00
CA PHE A 323 -6.64 54.01 -21.81
C PHE A 323 -6.69 52.83 -22.81
N ASN A 324 -7.83 52.10 -22.77
CA ASN A 324 -8.70 51.58 -23.86
C ASN A 324 -8.12 50.61 -24.93
N ARG A 325 -8.84 49.62 -25.50
CA ARG A 325 -10.27 49.36 -25.80
C ARG A 325 -10.38 47.85 -26.16
N SER A 326 -11.41 47.08 -25.76
CA SER A 326 -12.63 46.69 -26.54
C SER A 326 -12.33 46.14 -27.96
N SER A 327 -12.85 45.01 -28.47
CA SER A 327 -14.24 44.50 -28.49
C SER A 327 -14.37 43.15 -29.25
N SER A 328 -15.49 42.42 -29.00
CA SER A 328 -16.27 41.52 -29.91
C SER A 328 -15.57 40.35 -30.64
N GLY A 329 -16.03 39.10 -30.68
CA GLY A 329 -17.40 38.56 -30.64
C GLY A 329 -17.91 38.25 -32.05
N THR A 330 -17.76 37.01 -32.56
CA THR A 330 -18.68 36.41 -33.56
C THR A 330 -18.56 34.88 -33.62
N SER A 331 -19.73 34.27 -33.76
CA SER A 331 -20.11 32.87 -33.94
C SER A 331 -19.77 32.25 -35.30
N GLY A 332 -19.65 30.92 -35.36
CA GLY A 332 -19.61 30.15 -36.61
C GLY A 332 -19.71 28.64 -36.37
N SER A 333 -20.94 28.11 -36.44
CA SER A 333 -21.27 26.68 -36.54
C SER A 333 -21.25 26.20 -37.99
N GLN A 334 -20.72 25.01 -38.29
CA GLN A 334 -21.17 24.18 -39.42
C GLN A 334 -20.80 22.70 -39.25
N GLN A 335 -21.78 21.85 -39.60
CA GLN A 335 -21.82 20.39 -39.56
C GLN A 335 -21.24 19.72 -40.83
N SER A 336 -21.16 18.38 -40.75
CA SER A 336 -21.18 17.35 -41.82
C SER A 336 -19.79 16.97 -42.39
N SER A 337 -19.45 15.72 -42.73
CA SER A 337 -20.13 14.42 -42.71
C SER A 337 -19.12 13.32 -43.05
N SER A 338 -19.35 12.13 -42.48
CA SER A 338 -18.99 10.75 -42.91
C SER A 338 -18.28 10.52 -44.26
N LYS A 339 -17.32 9.57 -44.27
CA LYS A 339 -17.15 8.56 -45.33
C LYS A 339 -16.50 7.28 -44.79
N GLN A 340 -17.31 6.21 -44.76
CA GLN A 340 -16.87 4.82 -44.78
C GLN A 340 -16.28 4.51 -46.16
N SER A 341 -15.28 3.63 -46.21
CA SER A 341 -14.91 2.90 -47.42
C SER A 341 -14.50 1.48 -47.06
N ALA A 342 -15.36 0.53 -47.44
CA ALA A 342 -15.07 -0.89 -47.54
C ALA A 342 -14.99 -1.28 -49.02
N SER A 343 -13.99 -2.08 -49.37
CA SER A 343 -13.92 -3.09 -50.46
C SER A 343 -12.43 -3.39 -50.69
N LYS A 344 -11.94 -4.59 -51.03
CA LYS A 344 -12.54 -5.74 -51.70
C LYS A 344 -11.63 -6.95 -51.49
N GLN A 345 -12.23 -8.14 -51.41
CA GLN A 345 -11.57 -9.44 -51.54
C GLN A 345 -10.95 -9.61 -52.94
N SER A 346 -9.82 -10.33 -53.01
CA SER A 346 -9.48 -11.16 -54.15
C SER A 346 -8.89 -12.49 -53.66
N SER A 347 -9.68 -13.54 -53.84
CA SER A 347 -9.32 -14.94 -53.75
C SER A 347 -8.64 -15.42 -55.03
N SER A 348 -7.58 -16.21 -54.93
CA SER A 348 -7.19 -17.18 -55.95
C SER A 348 -6.65 -18.45 -55.30
N ASN A 349 -7.41 -19.53 -55.48
CA ASN A 349 -7.05 -20.92 -55.23
C ASN A 349 -5.80 -21.32 -56.03
N THR A 350 -4.98 -22.23 -55.51
CA THR A 350 -4.66 -23.47 -56.24
C THR A 350 -4.31 -24.62 -55.28
N SER A 351 -4.95 -25.74 -55.56
CA SER A 351 -4.91 -27.07 -54.96
C SER A 351 -3.56 -27.79 -55.11
N GLY A 352 -3.29 -28.80 -54.27
CA GLY A 352 -2.12 -29.67 -54.49
C GLY A 352 -1.80 -30.77 -53.47
N ASN A 353 -2.80 -31.60 -53.13
CA ASN A 353 -2.76 -33.05 -52.78
C ASN A 353 -1.45 -33.83 -52.45
N LYS A 354 -1.65 -34.80 -51.52
CA LYS A 354 -0.94 -36.08 -51.24
C LYS A 354 0.40 -35.93 -50.47
N THR A 355 0.65 -36.67 -49.39
CA THR A 355 0.30 -38.06 -49.05
C THR A 355 0.22 -38.22 -47.54
#